data_AF-A0A8J3EPL0-F1
#
_entry.id   AF-A0A8J3EPL0-F1
#
_cell.length_a   1.000
_cell.length_b   1.000
_cell.length_c   1.000
_cell.angle_alpha   90.00
_cell.angle_beta   90.00
_cell.angle_gamma   90.00
#
_symmetry.space_group_name_H-M   'P 1'
#
loop_
_entity.id
_entity.type
_entity.pdbx_description
1 polymer ?
#
loop_
_entity_poly.entity_id
_entity_poly.type
_entity_poly.pdbx_seq_one_letter_code
_entity_poly.pdbx_strand_id
1 'polypeptide(L)'
;MIRFLPAFGLGLAIAFVASVIYIIGWEAYLAATGNEFIDNYIAANIEAKREAGLSGAEMDAFMAEMDKMRIAYGNPVFRVPITFTEIFPVGFLIALISAAILRNPKVLPAR
;
A
#
# COMPACT_ATOMS: atom_id res chain seq x y z
N MET A 1 -13.23 8.56 -30.04
CA MET A 1 -11.78 8.29 -29.87
C MET A 1 -11.26 9.24 -28.81
N ILE A 2 -10.75 8.72 -27.69
CA ILE A 2 -10.15 9.54 -26.62
C ILE A 2 -8.64 9.67 -26.87
N ARG A 3 -8.06 10.85 -26.64
CA ARG A 3 -6.59 11.05 -26.74
C ARG A 3 -5.91 10.43 -25.52
N PHE A 4 -4.64 10.04 -25.66
CA PHE A 4 -3.87 9.38 -24.59
C PHE A 4 -3.86 10.19 -23.28
N LEU A 5 -3.57 11.49 -23.33
CA LEU A 5 -3.50 12.34 -22.13
C LEU A 5 -4.83 12.42 -21.36
N PRO A 6 -6.00 12.68 -21.99
CA PRO A 6 -7.29 12.58 -21.31
C PRO A 6 -7.59 11.20 -20.73
N ALA A 7 -7.30 10.12 -21.45
CA ALA A 7 -7.54 8.76 -20.96
C ALA A 7 -6.65 8.41 -19.76
N PHE A 8 -5.38 8.81 -19.82
CA PHE A 8 -4.43 8.63 -18.73
C PHE A 8 -4.81 9.46 -17.50
N GLY A 9 -5.19 10.73 -17.70
CA GLY A 9 -5.64 11.61 -16.61
C GLY A 9 -6.88 11.07 -15.88
N LEU A 10 -7.84 10.51 -16.63
CA LEU A 10 -9.00 9.84 -16.04
C LEU A 10 -8.59 8.60 -15.23
N GLY A 11 -7.71 7.76 -15.76
CA GLY A 11 -7.18 6.59 -15.06
C GLY A 11 -6.42 6.98 -13.77
N LEU A 12 -5.63 8.05 -13.82
CA LEU A 12 -4.93 8.58 -12.64
C LEU A 12 -5.91 9.10 -11.58
N ALA A 13 -6.96 9.81 -11.99
CA ALA A 13 -7.97 10.30 -11.05
C ALA A 13 -8.68 9.13 -10.34
N ILE A 14 -9.02 8.07 -11.08
CA ILE A 14 -9.60 6.84 -10.51
C ILE A 14 -8.63 6.19 -9.53
N ALA A 15 -7.36 6.00 -9.92
CA ALA A 15 -6.34 5.41 -9.06
C ALA A 15 -6.11 6.22 -7.77
N PHE A 16 -6.14 7.55 -7.88
CA PHE A 16 -6.02 8.45 -6.72
C PHE A 16 -7.22 8.32 -5.78
N VAL A 17 -8.45 8.36 -6.29
CA VAL A 17 -9.67 8.18 -5.48
C VAL A 17 -9.69 6.81 -4.81
N ALA A 18 -9.35 5.75 -5.53
CA ALA A 18 -9.26 4.41 -4.96
C ALA A 18 -8.22 4.34 -3.83
N SER A 19 -7.06 4.97 -4.00
CA SER A 19 -6.02 5.04 -2.97
C SER A 19 -6.49 5.79 -1.72
N VAL A 20 -7.24 6.89 -1.89
CA VAL A 20 -7.84 7.65 -0.77
C VAL A 20 -8.87 6.82 -0.01
N ILE A 21 -9.77 6.13 -0.73
CA ILE A 21 -10.77 5.25 -0.11
C ILE A 21 -10.08 4.13 0.68
N TYR A 22 -9.02 3.55 0.12
CA TYR A 22 -8.25 2.51 0.79
C TYR A 22 -7.60 3.03 2.08
N ILE A 23 -6.94 4.20 2.04
CA ILE A 23 -6.35 4.84 3.21
C ILE A 23 -7.40 5.09 4.29
N ILE A 24 -8.57 5.62 3.91
CA ILE A 24 -9.67 5.86 4.88
C ILE A 24 -10.14 4.55 5.51
N GLY A 25 -10.31 3.49 4.71
CA GLY A 25 -10.68 2.16 5.21
C GLY A 25 -9.62 1.60 6.17
N TRP A 26 -8.34 1.79 5.85
CA TRP A 26 -7.22 1.37 6.69
C TRP A 26 -7.18 2.12 8.03
N GLU A 27 -7.32 3.44 8.00
CA GLU A 27 -7.38 4.27 9.21
C GLU A 27 -8.61 3.92 10.06
N ALA A 28 -9.77 3.68 9.44
CA ALA A 28 -10.98 3.25 10.16
C ALA A 28 -10.78 1.88 10.83
N TYR A 29 -10.13 0.94 10.13
CA TYR A 29 -9.78 -0.37 10.68
C TYR A 29 -8.82 -0.24 11.87
N LEU A 30 -7.77 0.57 11.75
CA LEU A 30 -6.82 0.80 12.84
C LEU A 30 -7.46 1.51 14.04
N ALA A 31 -8.36 2.45 13.79
CA ALA A 31 -9.12 3.13 14.84
C ALA A 31 -10.08 2.17 15.57
N ALA A 32 -10.70 1.23 14.84
CA ALA A 32 -11.59 0.23 15.43
C ALA A 32 -10.87 -0.87 16.20
N THR A 33 -9.65 -1.23 15.78
CA THR A 33 -8.84 -2.34 16.35
C THR A 33 -7.70 -1.88 17.25
N GLY A 34 -7.53 -0.57 17.45
CA GLY A 34 -6.48 -0.03 18.34
C GLY A 34 -5.04 -0.28 17.86
N ASN A 35 -4.82 -0.45 16.55
CA ASN A 35 -3.55 -0.86 15.94
C ASN A 35 -3.11 -2.32 16.20
N GLU A 36 -4.00 -3.24 16.58
CA GLU A 36 -3.67 -4.67 16.76
C GLU A 36 -2.88 -5.29 15.59
N PHE A 37 -3.08 -4.79 14.37
CA PHE A 37 -2.33 -5.23 13.20
C PHE A 37 -0.81 -5.16 13.38
N ILE A 38 -0.26 -4.03 13.85
CA ILE A 38 1.20 -3.87 13.94
C ILE A 38 1.78 -4.75 15.04
N ASP A 39 1.01 -4.97 16.10
CA ASP A 39 1.39 -5.83 17.23
C ASP A 39 1.49 -7.28 16.80
N ASN A 40 0.47 -7.76 16.08
CA ASN A 40 0.43 -9.11 15.51
C ASN A 40 1.51 -9.30 14.44
N TYR A 41 1.76 -8.28 13.61
CA TYR A 41 2.81 -8.31 12.59
C TYR A 41 4.21 -8.43 13.22
N ILE A 42 4.50 -7.65 14.26
CA ILE A 42 5.78 -7.71 14.96
C ILE A 42 5.95 -9.07 15.65
N ALA A 43 4.91 -9.55 16.35
CA ALA A 43 4.95 -10.84 17.03
C ALA A 43 5.26 -11.99 16.04
N ALA A 44 4.59 -12.01 14.89
CA ALA A 44 4.83 -13.01 13.85
C ALA A 44 6.25 -12.93 13.27
N ASN A 45 6.79 -11.72 13.07
CA ASN A 45 8.16 -11.55 12.56
C ASN A 45 9.23 -11.99 13.58
N ILE A 46 9.04 -11.68 14.86
CA ILE A 46 9.93 -12.12 15.94
C ILE A 46 9.93 -13.64 16.00
N GLU A 47 8.76 -14.29 15.95
CA GLU A 47 8.68 -15.75 15.99
C GLU A 47 9.36 -16.38 14.77
N ALA A 48 9.11 -15.87 13.56
CA ALA A 48 9.77 -16.36 12.35
C ALA A 48 11.30 -16.23 12.41
N LYS A 49 11.83 -15.14 12.99
CA LYS A 49 13.29 -14.96 13.17
C LYS A 49 13.85 -15.89 14.26
N ARG A 50 13.09 -16.14 15.31
CA ARG A 50 13.44 -17.11 16.36
C ARG A 50 13.53 -18.52 15.79
N GLU A 51 12.53 -18.94 15.00
CA GLU A 51 12.51 -20.24 14.31
C GLU A 51 13.67 -20.38 13.30
N ALA A 52 14.05 -19.28 12.64
CA ALA A 52 15.22 -19.23 11.77
C ALA A 52 16.56 -19.28 12.53
N GLY A 53 16.55 -19.34 13.87
CA GLY A 53 17.74 -19.49 14.71
C GLY A 53 18.41 -18.18 15.13
N LEU A 54 17.79 -17.01 14.86
CA LEU A 54 18.31 -15.72 15.32
C LEU A 54 18.23 -15.64 16.84
N SER A 55 19.35 -15.34 17.51
CA SER A 55 19.42 -15.31 18.97
C SER A 55 20.47 -14.33 19.51
N GLY A 56 20.45 -14.08 20.82
CA GLY A 56 21.39 -13.19 21.48
C GLY A 56 21.28 -11.73 21.01
N ALA A 57 22.43 -11.07 20.87
CA ALA A 57 22.49 -9.64 20.56
C ALA A 57 21.81 -9.25 19.23
N GLU A 58 21.79 -10.15 18.24
CA GLU A 58 21.14 -9.91 16.96
C GLU A 58 19.61 -9.92 17.07
N MET A 59 19.07 -10.75 17.96
CA MET A 59 17.63 -10.79 18.26
C MET A 59 17.20 -9.55 19.05
N ASP A 60 18.00 -9.12 20.02
CA ASP A 60 17.71 -7.90 20.80
C ASP A 60 17.73 -6.65 19.89
N ALA A 61 18.69 -6.57 18.97
CA ALA A 61 18.73 -5.50 17.97
C ALA A 61 17.52 -5.54 17.03
N PHE A 62 17.10 -6.74 16.60
CA PHE A 62 15.91 -6.90 15.77
C PHE A 62 14.64 -6.48 16.50
N MET A 63 14.46 -6.87 17.76
CA MET A 63 13.32 -6.47 18.59
C MET A 63 13.28 -4.95 18.81
N ALA A 64 14.43 -4.32 19.03
CA ALA A 64 14.50 -2.85 19.14
C ALA A 64 14.10 -2.15 17.83
N GLU A 65 14.45 -2.71 16.68
CA GLU A 65 14.03 -2.17 15.38
C GLU A 65 12.52 -2.35 15.15
N MET A 66 11.97 -3.50 15.55
CA MET A 66 10.53 -3.73 15.50
C MET A 66 9.74 -2.78 16.41
N ASP A 67 10.28 -2.43 17.58
CA ASP A 67 9.64 -1.46 18.48
C ASP A 67 9.64 -0.04 17.91
N LYS A 68 10.75 0.40 17.28
CA LYS A 68 10.77 1.66 16.52
C LYS A 68 9.71 1.66 15.42
N MET A 69 9.59 0.55 14.70
CA MET A 69 8.57 0.39 13.66
C MET A 69 7.17 0.49 14.25
N ARG A 70 6.91 -0.11 15.43
CA ARG A 70 5.64 0.02 16.16
C ARG A 70 5.29 1.48 16.45
N ILE A 71 6.24 2.22 17.02
CA ILE A 71 6.06 3.64 17.37
C ILE A 71 5.83 4.48 16.11
N ALA A 72 6.62 4.27 15.06
CA ALA A 72 6.47 4.96 13.79
C ALA A 72 5.11 4.66 13.14
N TYR A 73 4.68 3.39 13.17
CA TYR A 73 3.38 2.97 12.64
C TYR A 73 2.22 3.59 13.42
N GLY A 74 2.37 3.84 14.72
CA GLY A 74 1.40 4.57 15.53
C GLY A 74 1.13 6.01 15.06
N ASN A 75 1.99 6.59 14.21
CA ASN A 75 1.81 7.94 13.69
C ASN A 75 1.23 7.93 12.25
N PRO A 76 0.01 8.49 12.04
CA PRO A 76 -0.61 8.60 10.71
C PRO A 76 0.29 9.24 9.64
N VAL A 77 1.16 10.18 10.03
CA VAL A 77 2.07 10.90 9.11
C VAL A 77 3.09 9.95 8.46
N PHE A 78 3.47 8.88 9.14
CA PHE A 78 4.38 7.86 8.59
C PHE A 78 3.62 6.76 7.87
N ARG A 79 2.48 6.31 8.40
CA ARG A 79 1.76 5.17 7.82
C ARG A 79 1.05 5.52 6.51
N VAL A 80 0.41 6.69 6.43
CA VAL A 80 -0.42 7.06 5.27
C VAL A 80 0.38 7.12 3.96
N PRO A 81 1.58 7.74 3.90
CA PRO A 81 2.41 7.71 2.69
C PRO A 81 2.89 6.32 2.30
N ILE A 82 3.19 5.45 3.28
CA ILE A 82 3.59 4.06 3.03
C ILE A 82 2.43 3.32 2.37
N THR A 83 1.25 3.38 2.97
CA THR A 83 0.03 2.74 2.45
C THR A 83 -0.36 3.28 1.07
N PHE A 84 -0.18 4.58 0.83
CA PHE A 84 -0.39 5.16 -0.50
C PHE A 84 0.57 4.57 -1.54
N THR A 85 1.85 4.40 -1.17
CA THR A 85 2.88 3.84 -2.05
C THR A 85 2.68 2.35 -2.35
N GLU A 86 1.94 1.63 -1.51
CA GLU A 86 1.56 0.23 -1.78
C GLU A 86 0.51 0.12 -2.90
N ILE A 87 -0.48 1.02 -2.92
CA ILE A 87 -1.65 0.91 -3.81
C ILE A 87 -1.53 1.75 -5.08
N PHE A 88 -1.04 2.99 -4.96
CA PHE A 88 -1.04 3.95 -6.06
C PHE A 88 -0.20 3.52 -7.27
N PRO A 89 1.00 2.94 -7.13
CA PRO A 89 1.81 2.52 -8.29
C PRO A 89 1.11 1.46 -9.15
N VAL A 90 0.35 0.55 -8.54
CA VAL A 90 -0.43 -0.45 -9.28
C VAL A 90 -1.53 0.23 -10.10
N GLY A 91 -2.27 1.15 -9.49
CA GLY A 91 -3.29 1.93 -10.19
C GLY A 91 -2.70 2.80 -11.31
N PHE A 92 -1.53 3.38 -11.08
CA PHE A 92 -0.79 4.16 -12.07
C PHE A 92 -0.39 3.32 -13.30
N LEU A 93 0.13 2.11 -13.08
CA LEU A 93 0.48 1.18 -14.16
C LEU A 93 -0.76 0.76 -14.97
N ILE A 94 -1.87 0.47 -14.30
CA ILE A 94 -3.13 0.14 -14.98
C ILE A 94 -3.61 1.35 -15.80
N ALA A 95 -3.56 2.56 -15.24
CA ALA A 95 -3.94 3.78 -15.96
C ALA A 95 -3.10 3.98 -17.24
N LEU A 96 -1.80 3.71 -17.18
CA LEU A 96 -0.91 3.74 -18.36
C LEU A 96 -1.34 2.73 -19.43
N ILE A 97 -1.58 1.47 -19.04
CA ILE A 97 -1.98 0.39 -19.95
C ILE A 97 -3.34 0.71 -20.58
N SER A 98 -4.33 1.09 -19.77
CA SER A 98 -5.68 1.45 -20.23
C SER A 98 -5.63 2.62 -21.21
N ALA A 99 -4.85 3.67 -20.92
CA ALA A 99 -4.70 4.81 -21.83
C ALA A 99 -4.01 4.43 -23.15
N ALA A 100 -3.02 3.53 -23.11
CA ALA A 100 -2.33 3.04 -24.30
C ALA A 100 -3.24 2.18 -25.20
N ILE A 101 -4.14 1.40 -24.61
CA ILE A 101 -5.10 0.54 -25.33
C ILE A 101 -6.26 1.38 -25.90
N LEU A 102 -6.91 2.20 -25.06
CA LEU A 102 -8.10 2.97 -25.43
C LEU A 102 -7.86 4.07 -26.46
N ARG A 103 -6.59 4.43 -26.72
CA ARG A 103 -6.24 5.33 -27.83
C ARG A 103 -6.51 4.69 -29.20
N ASN A 104 -6.56 3.36 -29.29
CA ASN A 104 -6.78 2.64 -30.55
C ASN A 104 -8.19 2.02 -30.59
N PRO A 105 -9.17 2.64 -31.29
CA PRO A 105 -10.54 2.16 -31.34
C PRO A 105 -10.72 0.80 -32.05
N LYS A 106 -9.68 0.30 -32.73
CA LYS A 106 -9.69 -1.04 -33.33
C LYS A 106 -9.48 -2.17 -32.33
N VAL A 107 -8.94 -1.86 -31.14
CA VAL A 107 -8.60 -2.88 -30.13
C VAL A 107 -9.83 -3.29 -29.30
N LEU A 108 -10.73 -2.34 -29.02
CA LEU A 108 -12.00 -2.58 -28.32
C LEU A 108 -13.12 -1.76 -28.98
N PRO A 109 -13.67 -2.22 -30.12
CA PRO A 109 -14.79 -1.54 -30.77
C PRO A 109 -16.04 -1.66 -29.88
N ALA A 110 -16.64 -0.52 -29.55
CA ALA A 110 -17.97 -0.49 -28.94
C ALA A 110 -18.97 -1.10 -29.95
N ARG A 111 -19.69 -2.13 -29.52
CA ARG A 111 -20.79 -2.73 -30.28
C ARG A 111 -22.02 -1.83 -30.25
#